data_AF-A0AB36LXQ0-F1
#
_entry.id   AF-A0AB36LXQ0-F1
#
_cell.length_a   1.000
_cell.length_b   1.000
_cell.length_c   1.000
_cell.angle_alpha   90.00
_cell.angle_beta   90.00
_cell.angle_gamma   90.00
#
_symmetry.space_group_name_H-M   'P 1'
#
loop_
_entity.id
_entity.type
_entity.pdbx_description
1 polymer ?
#
loop_
_entity_poly.entity_id
_entity_poly.type
_entity_poly.pdbx_seq_one_letter_code
_entity_poly.pdbx_strand_id
1 'polypeptide(L)'
;MPKPIVDVAIAILIHRGKILVGWRGEQQHQGGKHEFPGGKFEQGETPEEACRREIYEEVGIGLKDWHQFDYIHHEYDDIIVNLHLFHSYVPDELLNLIHQPWTWYTRDQLVNLNFPKANKDIIKRLYWPHFIKISATLTLPENDEILVYWRSEKDNVSEDDLEKLALLDTNQLSKLIVNVDTWHKLKPDLKSRIRTVHLKQSQLMSLHKGDLEVGVRFIAACHDAVSLQHAQQIGCDAVFVSPVKVTETHPDAIALGWDRFADLIDKCQIPVFALGGMSPDDLATAQQYGAYGLAGIRNF
;
A
#
# COMPACT_ATOMS: atom_id res chain seq x y z
N MET A 1 25.34 -19.80 22.19
CA MET A 1 24.06 -20.47 21.93
C MET A 1 23.38 -19.74 20.77
N PRO A 2 22.60 -20.41 19.91
CA PRO A 2 21.83 -19.72 18.88
C PRO A 2 20.85 -18.73 19.54
N LYS A 3 20.63 -17.56 18.93
CA LYS A 3 19.67 -16.57 19.42
C LYS A 3 18.26 -17.18 19.37
N PRO A 4 17.42 -17.01 20.40
CA PRO A 4 16.00 -17.35 20.32
C PRO A 4 15.34 -16.64 19.14
N ILE A 5 14.47 -17.34 18.43
CA ILE A 5 13.66 -16.79 17.34
C ILE A 5 12.22 -16.67 17.85
N VAL A 6 11.60 -15.53 17.57
CA VAL A 6 10.19 -15.29 17.84
C VAL A 6 9.49 -14.88 16.56
N ASP A 7 8.51 -15.68 16.16
CA ASP A 7 7.61 -15.38 15.05
C ASP A 7 6.32 -14.74 15.58
N VAL A 8 5.94 -13.63 14.96
CA VAL A 8 4.75 -12.83 15.32
C VAL A 8 3.92 -12.61 14.08
N ALA A 9 2.63 -12.91 14.16
CA ALA A 9 1.64 -12.56 13.15
C ALA A 9 1.08 -11.17 13.46
N ILE A 10 0.98 -10.31 12.45
CA ILE A 10 0.41 -8.96 12.57
C ILE A 10 -0.67 -8.77 11.51
N ALA A 11 -1.83 -8.26 11.92
CA ALA A 11 -2.90 -7.89 11.00
C ALA A 11 -2.97 -6.37 10.77
N ILE A 12 -3.00 -6.00 9.50
CA ILE A 12 -3.42 -4.68 9.04
C ILE A 12 -4.90 -4.77 8.67
N LEU A 13 -5.76 -4.43 9.63
CA LEU A 13 -7.20 -4.38 9.40
C LEU A 13 -7.58 -3.03 8.77
N ILE A 14 -8.29 -3.09 7.65
CA ILE A 14 -8.61 -1.91 6.83
C ILE A 14 -10.13 -1.71 6.77
N HIS A 15 -10.59 -0.49 7.04
CA HIS A 15 -11.98 -0.09 6.84
C HIS A 15 -12.07 1.33 6.31
N ARG A 16 -12.63 1.50 5.11
CA ARG A 16 -12.77 2.76 4.36
C ARG A 16 -11.45 3.54 4.34
N GLY A 17 -10.37 2.85 4.01
CA GLY A 17 -9.01 3.39 3.96
C GLY A 17 -8.33 3.66 5.32
N LYS A 18 -9.05 3.50 6.45
CA LYS A 18 -8.49 3.60 7.81
C LYS A 18 -7.93 2.28 8.28
N ILE A 19 -6.96 2.34 9.19
CA ILE A 19 -6.27 1.19 9.78
C ILE A 19 -6.63 1.07 11.26
N LEU A 20 -6.93 -0.15 11.71
CA LEU A 20 -7.21 -0.43 13.13
C LEU A 20 -5.91 -0.45 13.93
N VAL A 21 -5.86 0.31 15.02
CA VAL A 21 -4.69 0.44 15.90
C VAL A 21 -5.14 0.45 17.35
N GLY A 22 -4.41 -0.26 18.20
CA GLY A 22 -4.64 -0.35 19.63
C GLY A 22 -3.63 0.47 20.43
N TRP A 23 -3.84 0.53 21.73
CA TRP A 23 -2.91 1.15 22.67
C TRP A 23 -2.52 0.17 23.77
N ARG A 24 -1.21 -0.05 23.92
CA ARG A 24 -0.67 -0.90 24.98
C ARG A 24 -0.76 -0.18 26.32
N GLY A 25 -1.48 -0.79 27.27
CA GLY A 25 -1.49 -0.33 28.66
C GLY A 25 -0.08 -0.26 29.24
N GLU A 26 0.16 0.67 30.16
CA GLU A 26 1.51 0.96 30.70
C GLU A 26 2.23 -0.25 31.30
N GLN A 27 1.48 -1.27 31.77
CA GLN A 27 2.04 -2.47 32.40
C GLN A 27 2.43 -3.59 31.42
N GLN A 28 2.16 -3.45 30.13
CA GLN A 28 2.53 -4.43 29.12
C GLN A 28 3.99 -4.24 28.64
N HIS A 29 4.58 -5.27 28.03
CA HIS A 29 5.92 -5.19 27.46
C HIS A 29 5.98 -4.11 26.36
N GLN A 30 6.77 -3.05 26.57
CA GLN A 30 6.72 -1.78 25.80
C GLN A 30 5.39 -0.99 25.90
N GLY A 31 4.78 -0.93 27.10
CA GLY A 31 3.57 -0.13 27.37
C GLY A 31 3.71 1.35 27.01
N GLY A 32 2.56 2.01 26.81
CA GLY A 32 2.50 3.42 26.39
C GLY A 32 2.79 3.65 24.90
N LYS A 33 2.58 2.62 24.07
CA LYS A 33 2.78 2.66 22.62
C LYS A 33 1.56 2.13 21.88
N HIS A 34 1.41 2.57 20.64
CA HIS A 34 0.45 2.02 19.70
C HIS A 34 0.91 0.65 19.18
N GLU A 35 -0.05 -0.20 18.85
CA GLU A 35 0.21 -1.50 18.25
C GLU A 35 -0.82 -1.86 17.18
N PHE A 36 -0.40 -2.75 16.28
CA PHE A 36 -1.31 -3.44 15.38
C PHE A 36 -1.79 -4.73 16.07
N PRO A 37 -3.04 -5.16 15.84
CA PRO A 37 -3.53 -6.44 16.33
C PRO A 37 -2.63 -7.61 15.89
N GLY A 38 -2.45 -8.60 16.76
CA GLY A 38 -1.66 -9.79 16.46
C GLY A 38 -0.79 -10.27 17.62
N GLY A 39 -0.17 -11.42 17.42
CA GLY A 39 0.53 -12.12 18.50
C GLY A 39 1.47 -13.21 18.01
N LYS A 40 1.97 -14.00 18.97
CA LYS A 40 2.98 -15.02 18.70
C LYS A 40 2.33 -16.28 18.13
N PHE A 41 3.10 -17.05 17.39
CA PHE A 41 2.64 -18.34 16.89
C PHE A 41 2.50 -19.34 18.04
N GLU A 42 1.45 -20.15 18.00
CA GLU A 42 1.34 -21.36 18.80
C GLU A 42 1.94 -22.57 18.06
N GLN A 43 2.14 -23.66 18.80
CA GLN A 43 2.77 -24.85 18.25
C GLN A 43 1.91 -25.49 17.15
N GLY A 44 2.45 -25.52 15.94
CA GLY A 44 1.84 -26.18 14.78
C GLY A 44 0.96 -25.27 13.93
N GLU A 45 0.82 -23.98 14.27
CA GLU A 45 0.09 -23.02 13.45
C GLU A 45 0.91 -22.57 12.22
N THR A 46 0.22 -22.35 11.11
CA THR A 46 0.74 -21.52 10.03
C THR A 46 0.69 -20.03 10.41
N PRO A 47 1.49 -19.16 9.77
CA PRO A 47 1.43 -17.71 10.03
C PRO A 47 0.04 -17.10 9.86
N GLU A 48 -0.74 -17.55 8.88
CA GLU A 48 -2.11 -17.06 8.65
C GLU A 48 -3.07 -17.56 9.74
N GLU A 49 -2.97 -18.82 10.17
CA GLU A 49 -3.80 -19.37 11.26
C GLU A 49 -3.55 -18.62 12.57
N ALA A 50 -2.28 -18.38 12.93
CA ALA A 50 -1.91 -17.58 14.10
C ALA A 50 -2.52 -16.18 14.00
N CYS A 51 -2.41 -15.52 12.84
CA CYS A 51 -3.03 -14.21 12.62
C CYS A 51 -4.54 -14.24 12.85
N ARG A 52 -5.23 -15.23 12.28
CA ARG A 52 -6.70 -15.35 12.39
C ARG A 52 -7.16 -15.61 13.82
N ARG A 53 -6.44 -16.45 14.58
CA ARG A 53 -6.72 -16.72 15.99
C ARG A 53 -6.56 -15.45 16.82
N GLU A 54 -5.42 -14.78 16.73
CA GLU A 54 -5.14 -13.56 17.48
C GLU A 54 -6.20 -12.48 17.22
N ILE A 55 -6.63 -12.32 15.98
CA ILE A 55 -7.67 -11.32 15.63
C ILE A 55 -9.02 -11.69 16.19
N TYR A 56 -9.35 -12.97 16.22
CA TYR A 56 -10.58 -13.42 16.84
C TYR A 56 -10.55 -13.20 18.36
N GLU A 57 -9.42 -13.47 19.03
CA GLU A 57 -9.26 -13.34 20.48
C GLU A 57 -9.18 -11.88 20.95
N GLU A 58 -8.34 -11.07 20.30
CA GLU A 58 -8.07 -9.69 20.71
C GLU A 58 -9.09 -8.69 20.17
N VAL A 59 -9.52 -8.85 18.92
CA VAL A 59 -10.40 -7.90 18.22
C VAL A 59 -11.86 -8.34 18.30
N GLY A 60 -12.13 -9.65 18.37
CA GLY A 60 -13.48 -10.19 18.48
C GLY A 60 -14.19 -10.48 17.15
N ILE A 61 -13.47 -10.42 16.01
CA ILE A 61 -14.06 -10.57 14.67
C ILE A 61 -13.44 -11.70 13.87
N GLY A 62 -14.26 -12.40 13.08
CA GLY A 62 -13.82 -13.42 12.14
C GLY A 62 -13.81 -12.91 10.71
N LEU A 63 -12.65 -12.91 10.06
CA LEU A 63 -12.48 -12.49 8.66
C LEU A 63 -12.10 -13.68 7.78
N LYS A 64 -12.59 -13.67 6.54
CA LYS A 64 -12.41 -14.76 5.57
C LYS A 64 -11.25 -14.50 4.62
N ASP A 65 -11.22 -13.33 4.02
CA ASP A 65 -10.28 -12.96 2.96
C ASP A 65 -9.05 -12.28 3.53
N TRP A 66 -7.95 -13.03 3.56
CA TRP A 66 -6.64 -12.55 4.00
C TRP A 66 -5.66 -12.47 2.84
N HIS A 67 -4.73 -11.54 2.93
CA HIS A 67 -3.67 -11.33 1.95
C HIS A 67 -2.34 -11.19 2.68
N GLN A 68 -1.32 -11.92 2.24
CA GLN A 68 0.03 -11.71 2.73
C GLN A 68 0.49 -10.32 2.29
N PHE A 69 0.94 -9.51 3.25
CA PHE A 69 1.26 -8.10 3.04
C PHE A 69 2.77 -7.88 2.99
N ASP A 70 3.48 -8.34 4.01
CA ASP A 70 4.93 -8.15 4.14
C ASP A 70 5.56 -9.19 5.07
N TYR A 71 6.88 -9.27 5.05
CA TYR A 71 7.69 -10.02 6.00
C TYR A 71 8.88 -9.15 6.45
N ILE A 72 8.99 -8.91 7.76
CA ILE A 72 10.04 -8.05 8.31
C ILE A 72 10.88 -8.86 9.31
N HIS A 73 12.18 -8.91 9.06
CA HIS A 73 13.15 -9.58 9.91
C HIS A 73 13.97 -8.55 10.70
N HIS A 74 13.94 -8.65 12.03
CA HIS A 74 14.78 -7.86 12.93
C HIS A 74 15.71 -8.78 13.71
N GLU A 75 17.02 -8.52 13.64
CA GLU A 75 18.02 -9.19 14.45
C GLU A 75 18.55 -8.23 15.52
N TYR A 76 18.27 -8.55 16.78
CA TYR A 76 18.83 -7.86 17.96
C TYR A 76 19.99 -8.68 18.53
N ASP A 77 20.72 -8.11 19.51
CA ASP A 77 21.89 -8.78 20.11
C ASP A 77 21.53 -10.09 20.81
N ASP A 78 20.32 -10.18 21.37
CA ASP A 78 19.84 -11.28 22.21
C ASP A 78 18.72 -12.11 21.58
N ILE A 79 18.00 -11.60 20.57
CA ILE A 79 16.81 -12.24 19.99
C ILE A 79 16.64 -11.91 18.51
N ILE A 80 16.04 -12.84 17.76
CA ILE A 80 15.57 -12.61 16.38
C ILE A 80 14.05 -12.52 16.41
N VAL A 81 13.50 -11.48 15.77
CA VAL A 81 12.05 -11.26 15.67
C VAL A 81 11.65 -11.23 14.20
N ASN A 82 10.79 -12.17 13.81
CA ASN A 82 10.20 -12.24 12.48
C ASN A 82 8.74 -11.78 12.55
N LEU A 83 8.40 -10.75 11.78
CA LEU A 83 7.04 -10.23 11.69
C LEU A 83 6.43 -10.69 10.37
N HIS A 84 5.35 -11.46 10.45
CA HIS A 84 4.56 -11.92 9.32
C HIS A 84 3.31 -11.06 9.23
N LEU A 85 3.25 -10.21 8.20
CA LEU A 85 2.17 -9.23 8.08
C LEU A 85 1.13 -9.71 7.09
N PHE A 86 -0.13 -9.57 7.50
CA PHE A 86 -1.29 -9.83 6.67
C PHE A 86 -2.20 -8.61 6.65
N HIS A 87 -3.01 -8.45 5.62
CA HIS A 87 -4.10 -7.48 5.64
C HIS A 87 -5.44 -8.15 5.34
N SER A 88 -6.50 -7.50 5.82
CA SER A 88 -7.88 -7.88 5.51
C SER A 88 -8.79 -6.66 5.63
N TYR A 89 -9.92 -6.72 4.92
CA TYR A 89 -10.91 -5.65 4.90
C TYR A 89 -12.03 -5.98 5.90
N VAL A 90 -12.33 -5.04 6.79
CA VAL A 90 -13.42 -5.19 7.77
C VAL A 90 -14.69 -4.61 7.17
N PRO A 91 -15.74 -5.42 6.95
CA PRO A 91 -16.99 -4.95 6.42
C PRO A 91 -17.82 -4.23 7.49
N ASP A 92 -18.79 -3.41 7.06
CA ASP A 92 -19.59 -2.55 7.95
C ASP A 92 -20.30 -3.35 9.06
N GLU A 93 -20.78 -4.56 8.75
CA GLU A 93 -21.53 -5.41 9.68
C GLU A 93 -20.71 -5.94 10.87
N LEU A 94 -19.38 -5.95 10.79
CA LEU A 94 -18.51 -6.43 11.87
C LEU A 94 -18.01 -5.31 12.79
N LEU A 95 -18.20 -4.02 12.43
CA LEU A 95 -17.63 -2.91 13.18
C LEU A 95 -18.10 -2.85 14.64
N ASN A 96 -19.35 -3.19 14.90
CA ASN A 96 -19.94 -3.16 16.26
C ASN A 96 -19.50 -4.33 17.14
N LEU A 97 -18.80 -5.32 16.58
CA LEU A 97 -18.28 -6.47 17.31
C LEU A 97 -16.84 -6.24 17.78
N ILE A 98 -16.17 -5.20 17.30
CA ILE A 98 -14.79 -4.90 17.65
C ILE A 98 -14.69 -4.51 19.12
N HIS A 99 -13.88 -5.26 19.87
CA HIS A 99 -13.63 -4.99 21.28
C HIS A 99 -12.78 -3.72 21.48
N GLN A 100 -12.95 -3.03 22.60
CA GLN A 100 -12.02 -1.94 22.97
C GLN A 100 -10.68 -2.54 23.44
N PRO A 101 -9.53 -1.86 23.28
CA PRO A 101 -9.36 -0.43 23.01
C PRO A 101 -8.93 -0.10 21.55
N TRP A 102 -9.48 -0.79 20.55
CA TRP A 102 -9.11 -0.57 19.15
C TRP A 102 -9.75 0.71 18.56
N THR A 103 -8.95 1.49 17.82
CA THR A 103 -9.36 2.76 17.19
C THR A 103 -8.94 2.80 15.71
N TRP A 104 -9.78 3.39 14.86
CA TRP A 104 -9.52 3.55 13.42
C TRP A 104 -8.79 4.86 13.12
N TYR A 105 -7.61 4.77 12.49
CA TYR A 105 -6.79 5.92 12.10
C TYR A 105 -6.61 6.03 10.59
N THR A 106 -6.54 7.25 10.06
CA THR A 106 -6.12 7.47 8.68
C THR A 106 -4.63 7.19 8.51
N ARG A 107 -4.18 6.93 7.28
CA ARG A 107 -2.76 6.70 6.96
C ARG A 107 -1.88 7.90 7.34
N ASP A 108 -2.39 9.12 7.22
CA ASP A 108 -1.70 10.35 7.64
C ASP A 108 -1.55 10.45 9.16
N GLN A 109 -2.58 10.02 9.90
CA GLN A 109 -2.51 9.98 11.36
C GLN A 109 -1.47 8.97 11.86
N LEU A 110 -1.35 7.80 11.19
CA LEU A 110 -0.41 6.74 11.58
C LEU A 110 1.04 7.23 11.72
N VAL A 111 1.47 8.15 10.85
CA VAL A 111 2.84 8.68 10.85
C VAL A 111 3.20 9.40 12.15
N ASN A 112 2.19 9.92 12.86
CA ASN A 112 2.36 10.69 14.09
C ASN A 112 2.07 9.86 15.36
N LEU A 113 1.68 8.58 15.22
CA LEU A 113 1.42 7.71 16.37
C LEU A 113 2.72 7.16 16.97
N ASN A 114 2.71 6.98 18.30
CA ASN A 114 3.84 6.45 19.05
C ASN A 114 3.97 4.92 18.90
N PHE A 115 4.48 4.44 17.77
CA PHE A 115 4.77 3.01 17.56
C PHE A 115 6.18 2.61 18.02
N PRO A 116 6.43 1.33 18.33
CA PRO A 116 7.79 0.79 18.45
C PRO A 116 8.62 1.02 17.17
N LYS A 117 9.95 1.16 17.32
CA LYS A 117 10.86 1.35 16.19
C LYS A 117 10.75 0.23 15.14
N ALA A 118 10.47 -1.00 15.57
CA ALA A 118 10.29 -2.17 14.71
C ALA A 118 9.14 -1.99 13.69
N ASN A 119 8.13 -1.17 14.01
CA ASN A 119 6.97 -0.94 13.16
C ASN A 119 7.20 0.17 12.12
N LYS A 120 8.34 0.88 12.16
CA LYS A 120 8.62 2.02 11.27
C LYS A 120 8.47 1.65 9.80
N ASP A 121 8.90 0.45 9.41
CA ASP A 121 8.81 -0.01 8.02
C ASP A 121 7.37 -0.37 7.63
N ILE A 122 6.54 -0.83 8.57
CA ILE A 122 5.10 -1.02 8.39
C ILE A 122 4.42 0.32 8.11
N ILE A 123 4.73 1.35 8.91
CA ILE A 123 4.15 2.69 8.73
C ILE A 123 4.55 3.29 7.37
N LYS A 124 5.82 3.16 6.99
CA LYS A 124 6.28 3.59 5.66
C LYS A 124 5.59 2.84 4.52
N ARG A 125 5.31 1.55 4.71
CA ARG A 125 4.63 0.69 3.73
C ARG A 125 3.15 1.06 3.57
N LEU A 126 2.51 1.53 4.65
CA LEU A 126 1.11 1.99 4.66
C LEU A 126 0.95 3.45 4.23
N TYR A 127 1.91 4.32 4.51
CA TYR A 127 1.83 5.71 4.10
C TYR A 127 2.13 5.87 2.61
N TRP A 128 1.31 6.67 1.95
CA TRP A 128 1.54 7.11 0.57
C TRP A 128 1.53 8.63 0.54
N PRO A 129 2.50 9.28 -0.12
CA PRO A 129 2.36 10.70 -0.42
C PRO A 129 1.12 10.94 -1.30
N HIS A 130 0.44 12.08 -1.10
CA HIS A 130 -0.80 12.38 -1.81
C HIS A 130 -0.60 12.73 -3.29
N PHE A 131 0.63 12.91 -3.73
CA PHE A 131 0.96 13.31 -5.11
C PHE A 131 1.83 12.26 -5.80
N ILE A 132 1.40 11.86 -6.99
CA ILE A 132 2.16 11.00 -7.89
C ILE A 132 2.37 11.71 -9.22
N LYS A 133 3.61 12.08 -9.50
CA LYS A 133 3.99 12.66 -10.80
C LYS A 133 4.23 11.56 -11.82
N ILE A 134 3.57 11.64 -12.96
CA ILE A 134 3.82 10.76 -14.10
C ILE A 134 4.81 11.46 -15.04
N SER A 135 5.98 10.85 -15.24
CA SER A 135 7.06 11.43 -16.05
C SER A 135 7.60 10.44 -17.06
N ALA A 136 7.89 10.91 -18.27
CA ALA A 136 8.65 10.14 -19.26
C ALA A 136 10.16 10.15 -19.00
N THR A 137 10.64 11.14 -18.23
CA THR A 137 12.06 11.28 -17.87
C THR A 137 12.30 10.84 -16.43
N LEU A 138 13.48 10.28 -16.16
CA LEU A 138 13.97 9.97 -14.81
C LEU A 138 14.48 11.23 -14.10
N THR A 139 13.61 12.24 -13.98
CA THR A 139 13.88 13.46 -13.20
C THR A 139 13.04 13.39 -11.94
N LEU A 140 13.71 13.14 -10.81
CA LEU A 140 13.06 12.97 -9.51
C LEU A 140 13.08 14.28 -8.71
N PRO A 141 11.96 14.69 -8.10
CA PRO A 141 11.95 15.86 -7.24
C PRO A 141 12.74 15.59 -5.95
N GLU A 142 13.35 16.63 -5.40
CA GLU A 142 13.99 16.56 -4.08
C GLU A 142 12.96 16.34 -2.96
N ASN A 143 11.73 16.83 -3.15
CA ASN A 143 10.64 16.69 -2.19
C ASN A 143 10.28 15.20 -1.93
N ASP A 144 10.18 14.79 -0.67
CA ASP A 144 9.78 13.44 -0.24
C ASP A 144 8.24 13.23 -0.31
N GLU A 145 7.47 14.30 -0.53
CA GLU A 145 6.00 14.27 -0.60
C GLU A 145 5.46 13.90 -2.00
N ILE A 146 6.33 13.53 -2.94
CA ILE A 146 5.93 13.20 -4.31
C ILE A 146 6.59 11.88 -4.72
N LEU A 147 5.76 10.89 -5.09
CA LEU A 147 6.23 9.72 -5.81
C LEU A 147 6.28 10.01 -7.31
N VAL A 148 7.16 9.33 -8.02
CA VAL A 148 7.28 9.48 -9.48
C VAL A 148 7.00 8.16 -10.16
N TYR A 149 5.90 8.10 -10.92
CA TYR A 149 5.70 7.04 -11.89
C TYR A 149 6.47 7.37 -13.16
N TRP A 150 7.61 6.70 -13.32
CA TRP A 150 8.38 6.78 -14.55
C TRP A 150 7.76 5.87 -15.60
N ARG A 151 7.14 6.50 -16.60
CA ARG A 151 6.44 5.86 -17.71
C ARG A 151 7.24 6.07 -18.99
N SER A 152 8.12 5.12 -19.30
CA SER A 152 8.87 5.16 -20.56
C SER A 152 7.92 4.98 -21.75
N GLU A 153 8.21 5.62 -22.88
CA GLU A 153 7.31 5.63 -24.05
C GLU A 153 7.01 4.24 -24.64
N LYS A 154 7.88 3.25 -24.36
CA LYS A 154 7.74 1.88 -24.87
C LYS A 154 7.29 0.89 -23.81
N ASP A 155 7.04 1.34 -22.57
CA ASP A 155 6.86 0.49 -21.38
C ASP A 155 7.90 -0.64 -21.27
N ASN A 156 9.07 -0.38 -21.86
CA ASN A 156 10.17 -1.32 -21.97
C ASN A 156 11.45 -0.56 -21.64
N VAL A 157 12.23 -1.11 -20.72
CA VAL A 157 13.48 -0.53 -20.25
C VAL A 157 14.62 -1.00 -21.14
N SER A 158 15.42 -0.05 -21.64
CA SER A 158 16.65 -0.33 -22.40
C SER A 158 17.85 -0.54 -21.45
N GLU A 159 19.00 -0.99 -21.96
CA GLU A 159 20.23 -1.08 -21.16
C GLU A 159 20.67 0.29 -20.63
N ASP A 160 20.59 1.34 -21.45
CA ASP A 160 20.87 2.73 -21.08
C ASP A 160 19.96 3.22 -19.94
N ASP A 161 18.69 2.82 -19.95
CA ASP A 161 17.78 3.13 -18.85
C ASP A 161 18.16 2.42 -17.55
N LEU A 162 18.62 1.16 -17.62
CA LEU A 162 19.09 0.43 -16.44
C LEU A 162 20.36 1.06 -15.86
N GLU A 163 21.26 1.56 -16.71
CA GLU A 163 22.44 2.32 -16.29
C GLU A 163 22.03 3.62 -15.58
N LYS A 164 21.06 4.37 -16.12
CA LYS A 164 20.51 5.57 -15.48
C LYS A 164 19.90 5.27 -14.11
N LEU A 165 19.13 4.18 -13.99
CA LEU A 165 18.56 3.76 -12.70
C LEU A 165 19.66 3.39 -11.69
N ALA A 166 20.75 2.77 -12.13
CA ALA A 166 21.86 2.40 -11.26
C ALA A 166 22.63 3.61 -10.71
N LEU A 167 22.55 4.77 -11.36
CA LEU A 167 23.15 6.03 -10.89
C LEU A 167 22.33 6.72 -9.80
N LEU A 168 21.08 6.31 -9.58
CA LEU A 168 20.22 6.89 -8.55
C LEU A 168 20.54 6.32 -7.17
N ASP A 169 20.44 7.18 -6.16
CA ASP A 169 20.61 6.78 -4.76
C ASP A 169 19.36 6.05 -4.20
N THR A 170 19.49 5.48 -3.00
CA THR A 170 18.41 4.73 -2.36
C THR A 170 17.18 5.60 -2.06
N ASN A 171 17.35 6.88 -1.72
CA ASN A 171 16.22 7.77 -1.44
C ASN A 171 15.44 8.03 -2.72
N GLN A 172 16.14 8.37 -3.79
CA GLN A 172 15.60 8.57 -5.12
C GLN A 172 14.84 7.33 -5.64
N LEU A 173 15.46 6.15 -5.57
CA LEU A 173 14.84 4.89 -6.02
C LEU A 173 13.59 4.53 -5.21
N SER A 174 13.56 4.84 -3.91
CA SER A 174 12.41 4.53 -3.05
C SER A 174 11.14 5.31 -3.42
N LYS A 175 11.28 6.44 -4.12
CA LYS A 175 10.19 7.28 -4.63
C LYS A 175 9.68 6.85 -6.00
N LEU A 176 10.42 5.98 -6.68
CA LEU A 176 10.12 5.57 -8.04
C LEU A 176 9.00 4.51 -8.06
N ILE A 177 8.08 4.67 -9.00
CA ILE A 177 7.13 3.66 -9.42
C ILE A 177 7.52 3.24 -10.83
N VAL A 178 7.64 1.94 -11.08
CA VAL A 178 7.96 1.39 -12.42
C VAL A 178 6.88 0.42 -12.86
N ASN A 179 6.66 0.24 -14.17
CA ASN A 179 5.74 -0.79 -14.65
C ASN A 179 6.27 -2.20 -14.32
N VAL A 180 5.37 -3.17 -14.16
CA VAL A 180 5.71 -4.57 -13.89
C VAL A 180 6.65 -5.19 -14.94
N ASP A 181 6.53 -4.80 -16.22
CA ASP A 181 7.44 -5.30 -17.28
C ASP A 181 8.88 -4.80 -17.06
N THR A 182 9.02 -3.55 -16.58
CA THR A 182 10.31 -3.00 -16.14
C THR A 182 10.80 -3.71 -14.89
N TRP A 183 9.92 -3.91 -13.89
CA TRP A 183 10.24 -4.60 -12.63
C TRP A 183 10.90 -5.96 -12.88
N HIS A 184 10.34 -6.77 -13.77
CA HIS A 184 10.88 -8.09 -14.08
C HIS A 184 12.29 -8.08 -14.69
N LYS A 185 12.73 -6.95 -15.26
CA LYS A 185 14.06 -6.78 -15.87
C LYS A 185 15.09 -6.17 -14.91
N LEU A 186 14.65 -5.67 -13.75
CA LEU A 186 15.55 -5.06 -12.77
C LEU A 186 16.41 -6.13 -12.08
N LYS A 187 17.67 -5.77 -11.84
CA LYS A 187 18.59 -6.56 -11.01
C LYS A 187 18.14 -6.55 -9.54
N PRO A 188 18.47 -7.58 -8.73
CA PRO A 188 18.04 -7.66 -7.33
C PRO A 188 18.38 -6.43 -6.47
N ASP A 189 19.52 -5.80 -6.71
CA ASP A 189 19.94 -4.58 -6.00
C ASP A 189 19.04 -3.35 -6.29
N LEU A 190 18.49 -3.23 -7.50
CA LEU A 190 17.51 -2.19 -7.80
C LEU A 190 16.14 -2.54 -7.22
N LYS A 191 15.74 -3.82 -7.27
CA LYS A 191 14.49 -4.30 -6.68
C LYS A 191 14.43 -4.11 -5.16
N SER A 192 15.55 -4.19 -4.45
CA SER A 192 15.57 -3.94 -3.00
C SER A 192 15.37 -2.46 -2.64
N ARG A 193 15.60 -1.54 -3.60
CA ARG A 193 15.54 -0.09 -3.41
C ARG A 193 14.28 0.55 -4.02
N ILE A 194 13.81 0.05 -5.16
CA ILE A 194 12.51 0.42 -5.76
C ILE A 194 11.43 -0.43 -5.10
N ARG A 195 10.46 0.21 -4.46
CA ARG A 195 9.45 -0.50 -3.65
C ARG A 195 8.05 -0.50 -4.24
N THR A 196 7.85 0.13 -5.40
CA THR A 196 6.51 0.32 -5.96
C THR A 196 6.46 -0.06 -7.43
N VAL A 197 5.52 -0.94 -7.76
CA VAL A 197 5.29 -1.48 -9.09
C VAL A 197 3.90 -1.08 -9.56
N HIS A 198 3.82 -0.59 -10.79
CA HIS A 198 2.57 -0.24 -11.45
C HIS A 198 2.10 -1.37 -12.36
N LEU A 199 0.80 -1.67 -12.28
CA LEU A 199 0.09 -2.59 -13.18
C LEU A 199 -0.88 -1.81 -14.06
N LYS A 200 -0.77 -1.96 -15.38
CA LYS A 200 -1.85 -1.54 -16.29
C LYS A 200 -3.08 -2.42 -16.06
N GLN A 201 -4.28 -1.94 -16.41
CA GLN A 201 -5.51 -2.75 -16.26
C GLN A 201 -5.37 -4.13 -16.93
N SER A 202 -4.82 -4.21 -18.15
CA SER A 202 -4.65 -5.51 -18.84
C SER A 202 -3.70 -6.47 -18.10
N GLN A 203 -2.63 -5.95 -17.49
CA GLN A 203 -1.69 -6.74 -16.67
C GLN A 203 -2.38 -7.18 -15.38
N LEU A 204 -3.06 -6.25 -14.70
CA LEU A 204 -3.85 -6.52 -13.50
C LEU A 204 -4.86 -7.66 -13.73
N MET A 205 -5.64 -7.61 -14.81
CA MET A 205 -6.68 -8.61 -15.09
C MET A 205 -6.12 -9.99 -15.44
N SER A 206 -4.81 -10.10 -15.71
CA SER A 206 -4.14 -11.38 -15.96
C SER A 206 -3.59 -12.06 -14.70
N LEU A 207 -3.54 -11.33 -13.58
CA LEU A 207 -3.02 -11.81 -12.30
C LEU A 207 -4.14 -12.30 -11.40
N HIS A 208 -3.78 -13.18 -10.47
CA HIS A 208 -4.67 -13.79 -9.49
C HIS A 208 -4.15 -13.54 -8.08
N LYS A 209 -5.01 -13.83 -7.09
CA LYS A 209 -4.63 -13.73 -5.69
C LYS A 209 -3.46 -14.68 -5.40
N GLY A 210 -2.38 -14.12 -4.84
CA GLY A 210 -1.13 -14.84 -4.57
C GLY A 210 -0.03 -14.63 -5.61
N ASP A 211 -0.34 -14.01 -6.77
CA ASP A 211 0.67 -13.75 -7.80
C ASP A 211 1.56 -12.52 -7.49
N LEU A 212 1.11 -11.63 -6.59
CA LEU A 212 1.85 -10.42 -6.21
C LEU A 212 3.02 -10.76 -5.28
N GLU A 213 4.17 -10.13 -5.54
CA GLU A 213 5.39 -10.31 -4.74
C GLU A 213 5.23 -9.67 -3.35
N VAL A 214 5.40 -10.46 -2.29
CA VAL A 214 5.29 -10.02 -0.90
C VAL A 214 6.36 -8.96 -0.59
N GLY A 215 5.97 -7.91 0.15
CA GLY A 215 6.87 -6.81 0.52
C GLY A 215 7.06 -5.74 -0.58
N VAL A 216 6.49 -5.94 -1.76
CA VAL A 216 6.49 -4.94 -2.85
C VAL A 216 5.13 -4.22 -2.88
N ARG A 217 5.12 -2.90 -3.10
CA ARG A 217 3.89 -2.13 -3.29
C ARG A 217 3.37 -2.29 -4.70
N PHE A 218 2.09 -2.60 -4.87
CA PHE A 218 1.43 -2.63 -6.17
C PHE A 218 0.37 -1.53 -6.27
N ILE A 219 0.45 -0.72 -7.32
CA ILE A 219 -0.57 0.26 -7.70
C ILE A 219 -1.11 -0.09 -9.09
N ALA A 220 -2.42 -0.24 -9.23
CA ALA A 220 -3.01 -0.66 -10.51
C ALA A 220 -3.87 0.42 -11.17
N ALA A 221 -3.75 0.57 -12.49
CA ALA A 221 -4.68 1.37 -13.27
C ALA A 221 -6.02 0.65 -13.41
N CYS A 222 -7.09 1.32 -13.00
CA CYS A 222 -8.47 0.84 -13.07
C CYS A 222 -9.35 1.88 -13.78
N HIS A 223 -10.29 1.40 -14.58
CA HIS A 223 -11.21 2.23 -15.37
C HIS A 223 -12.69 1.92 -15.10
N ASP A 224 -12.97 0.89 -14.29
CA ASP A 224 -14.32 0.39 -14.01
C ASP A 224 -14.36 -0.37 -12.67
N ALA A 225 -15.57 -0.74 -12.24
CA ALA A 225 -15.78 -1.37 -10.93
C ALA A 225 -15.18 -2.79 -10.88
N VAL A 226 -15.07 -3.47 -12.03
CA VAL A 226 -14.55 -4.84 -12.13
C VAL A 226 -13.05 -4.84 -11.88
N SER A 227 -12.30 -3.95 -12.54
CA SER A 227 -10.86 -3.79 -12.34
C SER A 227 -10.54 -3.33 -10.91
N LEU A 228 -11.32 -2.40 -10.34
CA LEU A 228 -11.16 -1.98 -8.95
C LEU A 228 -11.35 -3.14 -7.96
N GLN A 229 -12.43 -3.89 -8.11
CA GLN A 229 -12.70 -5.04 -7.26
C GLN A 229 -11.60 -6.10 -7.40
N HIS A 230 -11.15 -6.36 -8.62
CA HIS A 230 -10.07 -7.32 -8.88
C HIS A 230 -8.75 -6.88 -8.24
N ALA A 231 -8.39 -5.60 -8.33
CA ALA A 231 -7.19 -5.05 -7.69
C ALA A 231 -7.19 -5.29 -6.17
N GLN A 232 -8.32 -5.06 -5.49
CA GLN A 232 -8.46 -5.37 -4.07
C GLN A 232 -8.40 -6.88 -3.79
N GLN A 233 -9.03 -7.70 -4.63
CA GLN A 233 -9.08 -9.15 -4.46
C GLN A 233 -7.71 -9.81 -4.58
N ILE A 234 -6.84 -9.33 -5.47
CA ILE A 234 -5.49 -9.89 -5.63
C ILE A 234 -4.48 -9.28 -4.64
N GLY A 235 -4.81 -8.18 -3.97
CA GLY A 235 -4.02 -7.57 -2.91
C GLY A 235 -3.18 -6.36 -3.34
N CYS A 236 -3.62 -5.58 -4.34
CA CYS A 236 -2.98 -4.29 -4.65
C CYS A 236 -3.11 -3.31 -3.48
N ASP A 237 -2.12 -2.44 -3.33
CA ASP A 237 -2.02 -1.49 -2.22
C ASP A 237 -2.68 -0.15 -2.50
N ALA A 238 -2.82 0.19 -3.77
CA ALA A 238 -3.44 1.42 -4.24
C ALA A 238 -3.93 1.23 -5.69
N VAL A 239 -4.71 2.19 -6.19
CA VAL A 239 -5.18 2.21 -7.57
C VAL A 239 -5.12 3.61 -8.15
N PHE A 240 -4.86 3.70 -9.46
CA PHE A 240 -5.21 4.89 -10.25
C PHE A 240 -6.61 4.70 -10.80
N VAL A 241 -7.47 5.72 -10.66
CA VAL A 241 -8.79 5.73 -11.30
C VAL A 241 -8.84 6.91 -12.26
N SER A 242 -9.11 6.60 -13.53
CA SER A 242 -9.01 7.57 -14.63
C SER A 242 -9.88 7.21 -15.83
N PRO A 243 -10.14 8.17 -16.75
CA PRO A 243 -9.89 9.60 -16.60
C PRO A 243 -10.99 10.32 -15.79
N VAL A 244 -10.61 11.12 -14.79
CA VAL A 244 -11.57 11.89 -13.99
C VAL A 244 -12.10 13.11 -14.75
N LYS A 245 -11.20 13.90 -15.33
CA LYS A 245 -11.52 15.03 -16.22
C LYS A 245 -11.06 14.72 -17.64
N VAL A 246 -11.56 15.48 -18.62
CA VAL A 246 -11.07 15.40 -20.00
C VAL A 246 -9.56 15.68 -20.01
N THR A 247 -8.81 14.89 -20.77
CA THR A 247 -7.35 14.98 -20.81
C THR A 247 -6.89 15.44 -22.19
N GLU A 248 -5.82 16.22 -22.26
CA GLU A 248 -5.21 16.55 -23.55
C GLU A 248 -4.54 15.34 -24.23
N THR A 249 -4.13 14.33 -23.46
CA THR A 249 -3.48 13.12 -23.98
C THR A 249 -4.49 12.17 -24.65
N HIS A 250 -5.73 12.16 -24.18
CA HIS A 250 -6.84 11.38 -24.73
C HIS A 250 -8.13 12.22 -24.68
N PRO A 251 -8.34 13.15 -25.63
CA PRO A 251 -9.48 14.07 -25.62
C PRO A 251 -10.82 13.38 -25.93
N ASP A 252 -10.79 12.27 -26.67
CA ASP A 252 -11.97 11.50 -27.06
C ASP A 252 -12.45 10.54 -25.96
N ALA A 253 -11.68 10.38 -24.87
CA ALA A 253 -12.08 9.54 -23.76
C ALA A 253 -13.20 10.22 -22.96
N ILE A 254 -14.27 9.48 -22.67
CA ILE A 254 -15.37 9.96 -21.84
C ILE A 254 -14.87 10.07 -20.40
N ALA A 255 -14.70 11.31 -19.94
CA ALA A 255 -14.34 11.58 -18.55
C ALA A 255 -15.43 11.09 -17.60
N LEU A 256 -15.03 10.56 -16.43
CA LEU A 256 -15.96 10.12 -15.39
C LEU A 256 -16.76 11.31 -14.83
N GLY A 257 -16.08 12.43 -14.55
CA GLY A 257 -16.58 13.47 -13.65
C GLY A 257 -16.52 13.02 -12.19
N TRP A 258 -16.62 13.98 -11.27
CA TRP A 258 -16.44 13.70 -9.84
C TRP A 258 -17.54 12.82 -9.23
N ASP A 259 -18.80 13.00 -9.64
CA ASP A 259 -19.91 12.21 -9.09
C ASP A 259 -19.77 10.72 -9.45
N ARG A 260 -19.53 10.40 -10.73
CA ARG A 260 -19.30 9.00 -11.14
C ARG A 260 -18.00 8.44 -10.59
N PHE A 261 -16.98 9.28 -10.40
CA PHE A 261 -15.74 8.88 -9.75
C PHE A 261 -16.02 8.42 -8.32
N ALA A 262 -16.76 9.21 -7.52
CA ALA A 262 -17.10 8.84 -6.15
C ALA A 262 -17.96 7.57 -6.10
N ASP A 263 -18.99 7.46 -6.95
CA ASP A 263 -19.81 6.26 -7.05
C ASP A 263 -18.98 5.00 -7.37
N LEU A 264 -18.00 5.16 -8.25
CA LEU A 264 -17.13 4.07 -8.68
C LEU A 264 -16.20 3.59 -7.55
N ILE A 265 -15.73 4.50 -6.70
CA ILE A 265 -14.73 4.21 -5.66
C ILE A 265 -15.33 4.00 -4.27
N ASP A 266 -16.64 4.17 -4.09
CA ASP A 266 -17.35 4.09 -2.80
C ASP A 266 -17.02 2.83 -1.99
N LYS A 267 -16.91 1.68 -2.68
CA LYS A 267 -16.60 0.39 -2.06
C LYS A 267 -15.10 0.07 -2.02
N CYS A 268 -14.27 0.97 -2.55
CA CYS A 268 -12.83 0.78 -2.58
C CYS A 268 -12.23 0.96 -1.20
N GLN A 269 -11.49 -0.04 -0.73
CA GLN A 269 -10.91 -0.04 0.61
C GLN A 269 -9.43 0.40 0.62
N ILE A 270 -8.82 0.48 -0.56
CA ILE A 270 -7.41 0.86 -0.76
C ILE A 270 -7.30 2.29 -1.28
N PRO A 271 -6.18 3.00 -1.00
CA PRO A 271 -5.91 4.32 -1.53
C PRO A 271 -6.21 4.46 -3.02
N VAL A 272 -7.08 5.41 -3.35
CA VAL A 272 -7.41 5.77 -4.74
C VAL A 272 -6.71 7.07 -5.11
N PHE A 273 -5.93 7.03 -6.18
CA PHE A 273 -5.34 8.21 -6.80
C PHE A 273 -6.18 8.60 -8.02
N ALA A 274 -6.82 9.77 -7.95
CA ALA A 274 -7.52 10.33 -9.10
C ALA A 274 -6.51 10.73 -10.17
N LEU A 275 -6.77 10.31 -11.42
CA LEU A 275 -5.89 10.53 -12.56
C LEU A 275 -6.69 10.98 -13.79
N GLY A 276 -6.07 11.82 -14.61
CA GLY A 276 -6.63 12.33 -15.86
C GLY A 276 -7.20 13.73 -15.72
N GLY A 277 -6.45 14.72 -16.24
CA GLY A 277 -6.81 16.15 -16.19
C GLY A 277 -6.66 16.78 -14.80
N MET A 278 -5.90 16.15 -13.90
CA MET A 278 -5.66 16.62 -12.53
C MET A 278 -4.51 17.63 -12.46
N SER A 279 -4.61 18.55 -11.51
CA SER A 279 -3.54 19.43 -11.04
C SER A 279 -3.46 19.39 -9.51
N PRO A 280 -2.35 19.81 -8.86
CA PRO A 280 -2.26 19.77 -7.39
C PRO A 280 -3.36 20.55 -6.66
N ASP A 281 -3.88 21.62 -7.27
CA ASP A 281 -4.97 22.44 -6.72
C ASP A 281 -6.29 21.66 -6.59
N ASP A 282 -6.42 20.51 -7.27
CA ASP A 282 -7.60 19.65 -7.19
C ASP A 282 -7.63 18.77 -5.92
N LEU A 283 -6.56 18.74 -5.10
CA LEU A 283 -6.43 17.73 -4.03
C LEU A 283 -7.60 17.78 -3.04
N ALA A 284 -7.96 18.98 -2.57
CA ALA A 284 -9.06 19.15 -1.63
C ALA A 284 -10.40 18.69 -2.22
N THR A 285 -10.63 18.95 -3.51
CA THR A 285 -11.84 18.48 -4.21
C THR A 285 -11.80 16.95 -4.33
N ALA A 286 -10.68 16.38 -4.76
CA ALA A 286 -10.54 14.94 -4.91
C ALA A 286 -10.79 14.19 -3.59
N GLN A 287 -10.28 14.71 -2.48
CA GLN A 287 -10.50 14.16 -1.14
C GLN A 287 -11.97 14.26 -0.69
N GLN A 288 -12.67 15.34 -1.04
CA GLN A 288 -14.12 15.43 -0.79
C GLN A 288 -14.91 14.34 -1.52
N TYR A 289 -14.44 13.91 -2.69
CA TYR A 289 -15.02 12.81 -3.47
C TYR A 289 -14.40 11.44 -3.15
N GLY A 290 -13.62 11.32 -2.05
CA GLY A 290 -13.11 10.05 -1.54
C GLY A 290 -11.75 9.61 -2.10
N ALA A 291 -11.11 10.38 -2.97
CA ALA A 291 -9.74 10.07 -3.39
C ALA A 291 -8.76 10.22 -2.22
N TYR A 292 -7.78 9.34 -2.16
CA TYR A 292 -6.64 9.48 -1.24
C TYR A 292 -5.66 10.55 -1.73
N GLY A 293 -5.42 10.62 -3.03
CA GLY A 293 -4.46 11.53 -3.63
C GLY A 293 -4.70 11.75 -5.11
N LEU A 294 -3.74 12.42 -5.75
CA LEU A 294 -3.77 12.78 -7.15
C LEU A 294 -2.56 12.21 -7.90
N ALA A 295 -2.79 11.86 -9.15
CA ALA A 295 -1.72 11.59 -10.09
C ALA A 295 -1.90 12.41 -11.37
N GLY A 296 -0.78 12.87 -11.94
CA GLY A 296 -0.82 13.69 -13.14
C GLY A 296 0.54 13.92 -13.77
N ILE A 297 0.54 14.45 -14.99
CA ILE A 297 1.74 14.64 -15.80
C ILE A 297 2.32 16.05 -15.60
N ARG A 298 1.45 17.07 -15.58
CA ARG A 298 1.85 18.48 -15.60
C ARG A 298 1.60 19.14 -14.25
N ASN A 299 2.50 20.04 -13.88
CA ASN A 299 2.41 20.88 -12.68
C ASN A 299 2.43 20.11 -11.35
N PHE A 300 2.97 18.88 -11.33
CA PHE A 300 3.35 18.13 -10.11
C PHE A 300 4.86 18.21 -9.89
#